data_AF-A0A5E5PV47-F1
#
_entry.id   AF-A0A5E5PV47-F1
#
_cell.length_a   1.000
_cell.length_b   1.000
_cell.length_c   1.000
_cell.angle_alpha   90.00
_cell.angle_beta   90.00
_cell.angle_gamma   90.00
#
_symmetry.space_group_name_H-M   'P 1'
#
loop_
_entity.id
_entity.type
_entity.pdbx_description
1 polymer ?
#
loop_
_entity_poly.entity_id
_entity_poly.type
_entity_poly.pdbx_seq_one_letter_code
_entity_poly.pdbx_strand_id
1 'polypeptide(L)'
;MKEKFEVIEIENQMMKLKVNRSSGCHSCSASGGCGTGILAKYFDHYSVFNKPLQNGVSIGDLVTLEISSKELFYRAFQLYMLPLLALFTGGLLGDVVYPEHEAGQIALAFIGFSASILLVKYFVK
;
A
#
# COMPACT_ATOMS: atom_id res chain seq x y z
N MET A 1 -2.09 11.67 -9.05
CA MET A 1 -1.94 10.83 -10.27
C MET A 1 -3.32 10.61 -10.86
N LYS A 2 -3.49 10.77 -12.19
CA LYS A 2 -4.79 10.58 -12.86
C LYS A 2 -4.77 9.22 -13.55
N GLU A 3 -5.68 8.34 -13.16
CA GLU A 3 -5.80 6.99 -13.70
C GLU A 3 -7.20 6.78 -14.28
N LYS A 4 -7.33 5.97 -15.32
CA LYS A 4 -8.60 5.67 -15.98
C LYS A 4 -9.18 4.36 -15.45
N PHE A 5 -10.46 4.39 -15.10
CA PHE A 5 -11.19 3.25 -14.56
C PHE A 5 -12.46 3.02 -15.38
N GLU A 6 -12.80 1.76 -15.62
CA GLU A 6 -14.02 1.38 -16.32
C GLU A 6 -15.11 1.04 -15.30
N VAL A 7 -16.33 1.54 -15.51
CA VAL A 7 -17.49 1.25 -14.67
C VAL A 7 -18.09 -0.08 -15.09
N ILE A 8 -17.92 -1.11 -14.26
CA ILE A 8 -18.38 -2.47 -14.58
C ILE A 8 -19.77 -2.77 -14.02
N GLU A 9 -20.18 -2.09 -12.94
CA GLU A 9 -21.42 -2.36 -12.23
C GLU A 9 -21.83 -1.12 -11.42
N ILE A 10 -23.14 -0.86 -11.33
CA ILE A 10 -23.71 0.20 -10.49
C ILE A 10 -24.81 -0.43 -9.64
N GLU A 11 -24.66 -0.39 -8.32
CA GLU A 11 -25.61 -0.96 -7.35
C GLU A 11 -25.73 -0.04 -6.14
N ASN A 12 -26.96 0.23 -5.67
CA ASN A 12 -27.22 1.03 -4.45
C ASN A 12 -26.44 2.35 -4.34
N GLN A 13 -26.45 3.21 -5.38
CA GLN A 13 -25.69 4.48 -5.41
C GLN A 13 -24.16 4.31 -5.31
N MET A 14 -23.65 3.09 -5.52
CA MET A 14 -22.22 2.78 -5.58
C MET A 14 -21.87 2.30 -6.98
N MET A 15 -20.80 2.87 -7.54
CA MET A 15 -20.19 2.40 -8.78
C MET A 15 -18.99 1.52 -8.46
N LYS A 16 -18.94 0.37 -9.12
CA LYS A 16 -17.85 -0.58 -9.07
C LYS A 16 -16.93 -0.31 -10.23
N LEU A 17 -15.68 0.02 -9.90
CA LEU A 17 -14.68 0.47 -10.86
C LEU A 17 -13.62 -0.60 -11.04
N LYS A 18 -13.33 -0.97 -12.28
CA LYS A 18 -12.21 -1.83 -12.64
C LYS A 18 -11.05 -0.98 -13.13
N VAL A 19 -9.85 -1.23 -12.59
CA VAL A 19 -8.63 -0.57 -13.09
C VAL A 19 -8.33 -1.09 -14.49
N ASN A 20 -8.30 -0.20 -15.47
CA ASN A 20 -7.81 -0.55 -16.81
C ASN A 20 -6.28 -0.42 -16.81
N ARG A 21 -5.59 -1.46 -16.31
CA ARG A 21 -4.13 -1.51 -16.31
C ARG A 21 -3.62 -1.83 -17.72
N SER A 22 -3.62 -0.84 -18.61
CA SER A 22 -3.02 -1.01 -19.95
C SER A 22 -1.47 -1.04 -19.92
N SER A 23 -0.84 -0.90 -18.74
CA SER A 23 0.58 -0.57 -18.60
C SER A 23 1.37 -1.51 -17.67
N GLY A 24 0.89 -2.73 -17.42
CA GLY A 24 1.65 -3.76 -16.71
C GLY A 24 2.28 -4.76 -17.67
N CYS A 25 3.54 -4.56 -18.07
CA CYS A 25 4.41 -5.54 -18.77
C CYS A 25 3.88 -6.22 -20.05
N HIS A 26 2.71 -5.87 -20.59
CA HIS A 26 2.11 -6.58 -21.73
C HIS A 26 2.92 -6.42 -23.03
N SER A 27 3.67 -5.34 -23.17
CA SER A 27 4.61 -5.08 -24.28
C SER A 27 6.05 -5.49 -23.96
N CYS A 28 6.34 -6.04 -22.77
CA CYS A 28 7.68 -6.45 -22.41
C CYS A 28 7.99 -7.81 -23.05
N SER A 29 9.00 -7.86 -23.92
CA SER A 29 9.45 -9.07 -24.64
C SER A 29 9.91 -10.21 -23.69
N ALA A 30 10.04 -9.94 -22.39
CA ALA A 30 10.40 -10.88 -21.33
C ALA A 30 9.22 -11.26 -20.41
N SER A 31 7.97 -11.00 -20.83
CA SER A 31 6.74 -11.29 -20.06
C SER A 31 6.55 -12.77 -19.70
N GLY A 32 7.24 -13.69 -20.37
CA GLY A 32 7.29 -15.11 -20.03
C GLY A 32 8.28 -15.49 -18.91
N GLY A 33 9.23 -14.62 -18.54
CA GLY A 33 10.32 -14.94 -17.61
C GLY A 33 10.35 -14.13 -16.31
N CYS A 34 9.67 -12.99 -16.25
CA CYS A 34 9.53 -12.21 -15.03
C CYS A 34 8.31 -12.72 -14.27
N GLY A 35 8.46 -13.55 -13.24
CA GLY A 35 7.37 -14.19 -12.48
C GLY A 35 6.27 -13.25 -11.97
N THR A 36 6.50 -11.93 -12.02
CA THR A 36 5.49 -10.87 -11.82
C THR A 36 4.30 -10.96 -12.79
N GLY A 37 4.50 -11.39 -14.04
CA GLY A 37 3.42 -11.56 -15.02
C GLY A 37 2.48 -12.73 -14.72
N ILE A 38 3.00 -13.78 -14.08
CA ILE A 38 2.21 -14.95 -13.64
C ILE A 38 1.36 -14.58 -12.43
N LEU A 39 1.95 -13.89 -11.45
CA LEU A 39 1.20 -13.42 -10.28
C LEU A 39 0.18 -12.34 -10.66
N ALA A 40 0.48 -11.46 -11.61
CA ALA A 40 -0.45 -10.43 -12.06
C ALA A 40 -1.78 -11.00 -12.56
N LYS A 41 -1.77 -12.17 -13.24
CA LYS A 41 -3.00 -12.86 -13.65
C LYS A 41 -3.83 -13.34 -12.46
N TYR A 42 -3.18 -13.77 -11.38
CA TYR A 42 -3.88 -14.22 -10.16
C TYR A 42 -4.45 -13.03 -9.36
N PHE A 43 -3.77 -11.89 -9.39
CA PHE A 43 -4.19 -10.67 -8.69
C PHE A 43 -5.16 -9.78 -9.49
N ASP A 44 -5.49 -10.11 -10.74
CA ASP A 44 -6.42 -9.32 -11.58
C ASP A 44 -7.79 -9.15 -10.92
N HIS A 45 -8.22 -10.14 -10.12
CA HIS A 45 -9.49 -10.10 -9.40
C HIS A 45 -9.56 -9.03 -8.27
N TYR A 46 -8.41 -8.60 -7.74
CA TYR A 46 -8.35 -7.63 -6.62
C TYR A 46 -8.33 -6.17 -7.09
N SER A 47 -8.45 -5.91 -8.40
CA SER A 47 -8.36 -4.56 -8.98
C SER A 47 -9.72 -3.87 -9.12
N VAL A 48 -10.67 -4.22 -8.25
CA VAL A 48 -12.04 -3.71 -8.25
C VAL A 48 -12.30 -3.01 -6.92
N PHE A 49 -12.78 -1.77 -6.97
CA PHE A 49 -13.14 -1.01 -5.77
C PHE A 49 -14.43 -0.22 -5.97
N ASN A 50 -15.13 0.00 -4.85
CA ASN A 50 -16.42 0.68 -4.83
C ASN A 50 -16.22 2.16 -4.52
N LYS A 51 -16.92 3.04 -5.23
CA LYS A 51 -16.94 4.47 -4.99
C LYS A 51 -18.38 4.99 -5.12
N PRO A 52 -18.80 6.04 -4.39
CA PRO A 52 -20.13 6.63 -4.58
C PRO A 52 -20.34 7.06 -6.04
N LEU A 53 -21.55 6.83 -6.55
CA LEU A 53 -21.97 7.14 -7.91
C LEU A 53 -21.78 8.64 -8.19
N GLN A 54 -21.16 8.95 -9.33
CA GLN A 54 -21.08 10.32 -9.84
C GLN A 54 -22.25 10.60 -10.79
N ASN A 55 -22.78 11.81 -10.77
CA ASN A 55 -23.90 12.21 -11.64
C ASN A 55 -23.51 12.08 -13.12
N GLY A 56 -24.34 11.38 -13.90
CA GLY A 56 -24.20 11.25 -15.35
C GLY A 56 -23.30 10.12 -15.83
N VAL A 57 -22.88 9.21 -14.96
CA VAL A 57 -22.03 8.05 -15.30
C VAL A 57 -22.89 6.81 -15.53
N SER A 58 -22.64 6.12 -16.65
CA SER A 58 -23.31 4.85 -17.02
C SER A 58 -22.32 3.67 -16.99
N ILE A 59 -22.87 2.45 -16.98
CA ILE A 59 -22.07 1.22 -17.10
C ILE A 59 -21.33 1.25 -18.45
N GLY A 60 -20.03 0.95 -18.44
CA GLY A 60 -19.15 1.00 -19.61
C GLY A 60 -18.40 2.34 -19.79
N ASP A 61 -18.70 3.36 -18.98
CA ASP A 61 -17.97 4.63 -19.06
C ASP A 61 -16.57 4.54 -18.45
N LEU A 62 -15.65 5.32 -19.03
CA LEU A 62 -14.29 5.50 -18.53
C LEU A 62 -14.20 6.74 -17.64
N VAL A 63 -14.11 6.53 -16.32
CA VAL A 63 -13.98 7.61 -15.34
C VAL A 63 -12.51 7.82 -15.01
N THR A 64 -12.04 9.07 -15.06
CA THR A 64 -10.70 9.41 -14.59
C THR A 64 -10.76 9.80 -13.12
N LEU A 65 -10.11 9.02 -12.25
CA LEU A 65 -9.99 9.37 -10.85
C LEU A 65 -8.62 9.97 -10.58
N GLU A 66 -8.62 11.08 -9.84
CA GLU A 66 -7.41 11.61 -9.26
C GLU A 66 -7.17 10.96 -7.90
N ILE A 67 -6.12 10.15 -7.83
CA ILE A 67 -5.63 9.63 -6.57
C ILE A 67 -4.66 10.68 -6.02
N SER A 68 -4.93 11.15 -4.80
CA SER A 68 -4.04 12.06 -4.08
C SER A 68 -2.72 11.35 -3.81
N SER A 69 -1.72 11.60 -4.66
CA SER A 69 -0.39 11.01 -4.54
C SER A 69 0.28 11.38 -3.21
N LYS A 70 -0.10 12.52 -2.62
CA LYS A 70 0.41 12.98 -1.32
C LYS A 70 0.04 12.04 -0.19
N GLU A 71 -1.19 11.54 -0.18
CA GLU A 71 -1.66 10.65 0.88
C GLU A 71 -1.01 9.28 0.77
N LEU A 72 -0.91 8.73 -0.44
CA LEU A 72 -0.16 7.48 -0.69
C LEU A 72 1.30 7.59 -0.25
N PHE A 73 1.95 8.69 -0.63
CA PHE A 73 3.34 8.93 -0.25
C PHE A 73 3.51 9.07 1.26
N TYR A 74 2.63 9.83 1.92
CA TYR A 74 2.68 10.02 3.37
C TYR A 74 2.46 8.71 4.14
N ARG A 75 1.55 7.86 3.66
CA ARG A 75 1.29 6.53 4.24
C ARG A 75 2.48 5.59 4.07
N ALA A 76 3.08 5.56 2.87
CA ALA A 76 4.32 4.82 2.64
C ALA A 76 5.43 5.33 3.55
N PHE A 77 5.62 6.66 3.62
CA PHE A 77 6.60 7.29 4.49
C PHE A 77 6.43 6.86 5.95
N GLN A 78 5.21 6.85 6.49
CA GLN A 78 4.95 6.35 7.83
C GLN A 78 5.31 4.87 7.98
N LEU A 79 4.96 4.02 7.00
CA LEU A 79 5.25 2.59 7.08
C LEU A 79 6.75 2.27 7.09
N TYR A 80 7.58 3.11 6.47
CA TYR A 80 9.03 2.91 6.42
C TYR A 80 9.78 3.68 7.52
N MET A 81 9.51 4.97 7.67
CA MET A 81 10.32 5.86 8.51
C MET A 81 10.05 5.67 10.00
N LEU A 82 8.79 5.48 10.42
CA LEU A 82 8.47 5.29 11.84
C LEU A 82 9.14 4.03 12.41
N PRO A 83 9.02 2.84 11.79
CA PRO A 83 9.67 1.64 12.30
C PRO A 83 11.20 1.74 12.32
N LEU A 84 11.79 2.34 11.28
CA LEU A 84 13.24 2.59 11.24
C LEU A 84 13.69 3.48 12.40
N LEU A 85 13.01 4.60 12.63
CA LEU A 85 13.32 5.50 13.75
C LEU A 85 13.12 4.80 15.10
N ALA A 86 12.05 4.01 15.25
CA ALA A 86 11.79 3.24 16.46
C ALA A 86 12.87 2.17 16.74
N LEU A 87 13.42 1.55 15.69
CA LEU A 87 14.52 0.59 15.83
C LEU A 87 15.79 1.26 16.38
N PHE A 88 16.20 2.38 15.78
CA PHE A 88 17.40 3.11 16.22
C PHE A 88 17.22 3.69 17.63
N THR A 89 16.09 4.34 17.89
CA THR A 89 15.80 4.90 19.22
C THR A 89 15.68 3.80 20.28
N GLY A 90 15.08 2.66 19.96
CA GLY A 90 15.02 1.50 20.85
C GLY A 90 16.41 0.94 21.18
N GLY A 91 17.30 0.86 20.20
CA GLY A 91 18.69 0.46 20.43
C GLY A 91 19.47 1.46 21.29
N LEU A 92 19.34 2.76 21.03
CA LEU A 92 19.97 3.81 21.83
C LEU A 92 19.46 3.82 23.28
N LEU A 93 18.16 3.63 23.49
CA LEU A 93 17.59 3.47 24.83
C LEU A 93 18.09 2.19 25.50
N GLY A 94 18.24 1.12 24.72
CA GLY A 94 18.86 -0.13 25.16
C GLY A 94 20.28 0.08 25.69
N ASP A 95 21.09 0.87 24.99
CA ASP A 95 22.46 1.20 25.42
C ASP A 95 22.49 2.00 26.72
N VAL A 96 21.57 2.95 26.89
CA VAL A 96 21.46 3.75 28.13
C VAL A 96 20.99 2.91 29.33
N VAL A 97 20.03 1.99 29.13
CA VAL A 97 19.44 1.19 30.22
C VAL A 97 20.29 -0.05 30.54
N TYR A 98 20.88 -0.66 29.52
CA TYR A 98 21.65 -1.91 29.58
C TYR A 98 22.99 -1.79 28.84
N PRO A 99 23.93 -0.95 29.32
CA PRO A 99 25.19 -0.69 28.63
C PRO A 99 26.09 -1.93 28.50
N GLU A 100 26.09 -2.80 29.51
CA GLU A 100 26.94 -4.01 29.56
C GLU A 100 26.29 -5.25 28.92
N HIS A 101 25.03 -5.15 28.47
CA HIS A 101 24.25 -6.28 27.97
C HIS A 101 23.78 -6.05 26.53
N GLU A 102 24.62 -6.41 25.56
CA GLU A 102 24.32 -6.33 24.12
C GLU A 102 22.97 -6.98 23.76
N ALA A 103 22.65 -8.13 24.37
CA ALA A 103 21.39 -8.81 24.16
C ALA A 103 20.17 -7.97 24.58
N GLY A 104 20.29 -7.18 25.65
CA GLY A 104 19.25 -6.26 26.11
C GLY A 104 19.04 -5.10 25.13
N GLN A 105 20.13 -4.57 24.57
CA GLN A 105 20.08 -3.51 23.56
C GLN A 105 19.37 -3.98 22.29
N ILE A 106 19.73 -5.16 21.80
CA ILE A 106 19.11 -5.79 20.63
C ILE A 106 17.62 -6.06 20.90
N ALA A 107 17.30 -6.62 22.07
CA ALA A 107 15.91 -6.91 22.44
C ALA A 107 15.05 -5.64 22.46
N LEU A 108 15.55 -4.54 23.05
CA LEU A 108 14.81 -3.26 23.08
C LEU A 108 14.60 -2.68 21.66
N ALA A 109 15.60 -2.77 20.79
CA ALA A 109 15.47 -2.33 19.40
C ALA A 109 14.35 -3.09 18.67
N PHE A 110 14.33 -4.43 18.78
CA PHE A 110 13.29 -5.26 18.16
C PHE A 110 11.90 -5.05 18.76
N ILE A 111 11.81 -4.81 20.08
CA ILE A 111 10.55 -4.47 20.74
C ILE A 111 10.04 -3.13 20.22
N GLY A 112 10.90 -2.11 20.12
CA GLY A 112 10.55 -0.79 19.58
C GLY A 112 10.07 -0.86 18.13
N PHE A 113 10.79 -1.61 17.29
CA PHE A 113 10.41 -1.85 15.89
C PHE A 113 9.04 -2.55 15.77
N SER A 114 8.84 -3.63 16.53
CA SER A 114 7.59 -4.40 16.51
C SER A 114 6.41 -3.58 17.03
N ALA A 115 6.61 -2.83 18.11
CA ALA A 115 5.62 -1.92 18.66
C ALA A 115 5.25 -0.82 17.64
N SER A 116 6.23 -0.25 16.93
CA SER A 116 5.98 0.73 15.88
C SER A 116 5.16 0.17 14.73
N ILE A 117 5.41 -1.07 14.29
CA ILE A 117 4.62 -1.71 13.22
C ILE A 117 3.18 -1.91 13.68
N LEU A 118 2.98 -2.38 14.92
CA LEU A 118 1.63 -2.57 15.48
C LEU A 118 0.90 -1.23 15.62
N LEU A 119 1.59 -0.18 16.05
CA LEU A 119 1.04 1.16 16.18
C LEU A 119 0.64 1.72 14.81
N VAL A 120 1.51 1.60 13.80
CA VAL A 120 1.19 2.01 12.43
C VAL A 120 0.00 1.21 11.90
N LYS A 121 -0.06 -0.12 12.11
CA LYS A 121 -1.20 -0.95 11.71
C LYS A 121 -2.51 -0.53 12.38
N TYR A 122 -2.46 -0.03 13.61
CA TYR A 122 -3.65 0.41 14.35
C TYR A 122 -4.12 1.81 13.94
N PHE A 123 -3.19 2.75 13.75
CA PHE A 123 -3.50 4.15 13.41
C PHE A 123 -3.71 4.38 11.92
N VAL A 124 -3.04 3.60 11.07
CA VAL A 124 -3.09 3.71 9.61
C VAL A 124 -4.04 2.63 9.07
N LYS A 125 -5.34 2.93 9.20
CA LYS A 125 -6.43 2.17 8.57
C LYS A 125 -6.86 2.82 7.27
#